data_AF-A0A9X1NLZ1-F1
#
_entry.id   AF-A0A9X1NLZ1-F1
#
_cell.length_a   1.000
_cell.length_b   1.000
_cell.length_c   1.000
_cell.angle_alpha   90.00
_cell.angle_beta   90.00
_cell.angle_gamma   90.00
#
_symmetry.space_group_name_H-M   'P 1'
#
loop_
_entity.id
_entity.type
_entity.pdbx_description
1 polymer ?
#
loop_
_entity_poly.entity_id
_entity_poly.type
_entity_poly.pdbx_seq_one_letter_code
_entity_poly.pdbx_strand_id
1 'polypeptide(L)'
;MCLRCAGWSDAELLAKSRHDIEVHGWGFVHVEGGESAAFTYTVGLTRFHGHPELLVSGLEAEPAAGLLDDLAEDVQGGLRLAEGDRLGEECCPAHQLQLVEVEDPRRLAQAQQIYASSAGLVPALQVVYTDDRGRWPWEPAWAAGHWCQPVFGRPQRP
;
A
#
# COMPACT_ATOMS: atom_id res chain seq x y z
N MET A 1 9.09 10.41 -11.78
CA MET A 1 10.05 11.44 -11.29
C MET A 1 9.62 11.79 -9.87
N CYS A 2 10.44 11.47 -8.86
CA CYS A 2 10.13 11.81 -7.47
C CYS A 2 10.00 13.34 -7.27
N LEU A 3 8.89 13.77 -6.67
CA LEU A 3 8.59 15.18 -6.41
C LEU A 3 9.59 15.81 -5.43
N ARG A 4 10.05 15.04 -4.44
CA ARG A 4 11.09 15.50 -3.51
C ARG A 4 12.43 15.72 -4.22
N CYS A 5 12.79 14.85 -5.16
CA CYS A 5 13.96 15.03 -6.04
C CYS A 5 13.79 16.23 -7.00
N ALA A 6 12.55 16.57 -7.35
CA ALA A 6 12.22 17.80 -8.07
C ALA A 6 12.20 19.06 -7.18
N GLY A 7 12.61 18.95 -5.91
CA GLY A 7 12.78 20.07 -4.99
C GLY A 7 11.58 20.40 -4.10
N TRP A 8 10.54 19.56 -4.10
CA TRP A 8 9.36 19.79 -3.25
C TRP A 8 9.68 19.56 -1.78
N SER A 9 9.21 20.48 -0.94
CA SER A 9 9.27 20.38 0.51
C SER A 9 8.24 19.39 1.06
N ASP A 10 8.44 18.93 2.30
CA ASP A 10 7.50 18.04 2.99
C ASP A 10 6.11 18.68 3.14
N ALA A 11 6.06 19.99 3.34
CA ALA A 11 4.81 20.74 3.43
C ALA A 11 4.03 20.72 2.10
N GLU A 12 4.72 20.86 0.96
CA GLU A 12 4.09 20.81 -0.37
C GLU A 12 3.62 19.40 -0.72
N LEU A 13 4.40 18.37 -0.37
CA LEU A 13 3.99 16.97 -0.54
C LEU A 13 2.72 16.66 0.27
N LEU A 14 2.66 17.12 1.52
CA LEU A 14 1.46 16.97 2.35
C LEU A 14 0.27 17.75 1.81
N ALA A 15 0.49 18.97 1.32
CA ALA A 15 -0.56 19.77 0.70
C ALA A 15 -1.11 19.09 -0.55
N LYS A 16 -0.25 18.47 -1.37
CA LYS A 16 -0.68 17.65 -2.50
C LYS A 16 -1.53 16.46 -2.05
N SER A 17 -1.07 15.69 -1.07
CA SER A 17 -1.85 14.54 -0.57
C SER A 17 -3.21 14.97 -0.02
N ARG A 18 -3.28 16.10 0.71
CA ARG A 18 -4.56 16.67 1.16
C ARG A 18 -5.46 17.07 0.00
N HIS A 19 -4.90 17.68 -1.04
CA HIS A 19 -5.65 18.04 -2.24
C HIS A 19 -6.20 16.80 -2.97
N ASP A 20 -5.37 15.77 -3.18
CA ASP A 20 -5.81 14.52 -3.82
C ASP A 20 -6.96 13.89 -3.02
N ILE A 21 -6.81 13.82 -1.69
CA ILE A 21 -7.85 13.33 -0.77
C ILE A 21 -9.15 14.14 -0.83
N GLU A 22 -9.08 15.45 -1.00
CA GLU A 22 -10.26 16.31 -1.13
C GLU A 22 -10.99 16.12 -2.46
N VAL A 23 -10.24 15.90 -3.54
CA VAL A 23 -10.79 15.78 -4.89
C VAL A 23 -11.27 14.36 -5.20
N HIS A 24 -10.50 13.34 -4.79
CA HIS A 24 -10.70 11.94 -5.17
C HIS A 24 -11.14 11.05 -4.00
N GLY A 25 -10.96 11.50 -2.75
CA GLY A 25 -11.25 10.72 -1.54
C GLY A 25 -10.00 10.12 -0.90
N TRP A 26 -9.03 9.71 -1.71
CA TRP A 26 -7.69 9.25 -1.31
C TRP A 26 -6.62 9.81 -2.25
N GLY A 27 -5.36 9.65 -1.87
CA GLY A 27 -4.19 9.90 -2.72
C GLY A 27 -3.14 8.79 -2.55
N PHE A 28 -2.11 8.85 -3.38
CA PHE A 28 -1.01 7.88 -3.36
C PHE A 28 0.32 8.55 -3.06
N VAL A 29 1.13 7.88 -2.25
CA VAL A 29 2.52 8.27 -2.02
C VAL A 29 3.42 7.13 -2.45
N HIS A 30 4.26 7.41 -3.45
CA HIS A 30 5.32 6.50 -3.88
C HIS A 30 6.63 6.84 -3.18
N VAL A 31 7.25 5.84 -2.57
CA VAL A 31 8.55 5.91 -1.94
C VAL A 31 9.53 5.12 -2.79
N GLU A 32 10.48 5.82 -3.40
CA GLU A 32 11.51 5.21 -4.24
C GLU A 32 12.40 4.28 -3.41
N GLY A 33 12.72 3.14 -4.00
CA GLY A 33 13.60 2.15 -3.43
C GLY A 33 15.07 2.53 -3.63
N GLY A 34 15.78 2.85 -2.53
CA GLY A 34 17.23 2.96 -2.55
C GLY A 34 17.86 1.56 -2.51
N GLU A 35 18.45 1.19 -1.37
CA GLU A 35 18.94 -0.18 -1.11
C GLU A 35 17.81 -1.16 -0.76
N SER A 36 16.57 -0.69 -0.68
CA SER A 36 15.36 -1.48 -0.43
C SER A 36 14.41 -1.33 -1.63
N ALA A 37 13.48 -2.27 -1.82
CA ALA A 37 12.47 -2.14 -2.88
C ALA A 37 11.58 -0.90 -2.65
N ALA A 38 11.16 -0.29 -3.76
CA ALA A 38 10.17 0.78 -3.74
C ALA A 38 8.83 0.28 -3.19
N PHE A 39 8.03 1.21 -2.65
CA PHE A 39 6.67 0.91 -2.25
C PHE A 39 5.75 2.11 -2.45
N THR A 40 4.47 1.85 -2.67
CA THR A 40 3.42 2.85 -2.79
C THR A 40 2.38 2.59 -1.71
N TYR A 41 1.82 3.64 -1.12
CA TYR A 41 0.74 3.51 -0.16
C TYR A 41 -0.35 4.55 -0.37
N THR A 42 -1.55 4.23 0.10
CA THR A 42 -2.70 5.13 0.10
C THR A 42 -2.62 6.12 1.25
N VAL A 43 -3.24 7.27 1.05
CA VAL A 43 -3.51 8.23 2.12
C VAL A 43 -4.95 8.67 1.97
N GLY A 44 -5.80 8.39 2.96
CA GLY A 44 -7.18 8.84 2.98
C GLY A 44 -8.20 7.75 3.23
N LEU A 45 -7.84 6.47 3.07
CA LEU A 45 -8.76 5.35 3.33
C LEU A 45 -9.26 5.32 4.76
N THR A 46 -8.46 5.87 5.68
CA THR A 46 -8.84 6.10 7.08
C THR A 46 -10.20 6.80 7.24
N ARG A 47 -10.61 7.65 6.29
CA ARG A 47 -11.92 8.36 6.33
C ARG A 47 -13.11 7.41 6.17
N PHE A 48 -12.91 6.24 5.55
CA PHE A 48 -13.94 5.22 5.37
C PHE A 48 -13.98 4.32 6.60
N HIS A 49 -14.63 4.80 7.66
CA HIS A 49 -14.84 4.06 8.91
C HIS A 49 -13.54 3.58 9.61
N GLY A 50 -12.45 4.35 9.51
CA GLY A 50 -11.17 3.98 10.10
C GLY A 50 -10.52 2.77 9.44
N HIS A 51 -10.74 2.60 8.13
CA HIS A 51 -10.09 1.55 7.35
C HIS A 51 -8.55 1.73 7.33
N PRO A 52 -7.76 0.66 7.49
CA PRO A 52 -6.30 0.74 7.42
C PRO A 52 -5.80 1.20 6.05
N GLU A 53 -4.76 2.04 6.00
CA GLU A 53 -4.18 2.40 4.71
C GLU A 53 -3.55 1.18 4.01
N LEU A 54 -3.61 1.15 2.69
CA LEU A 54 -3.07 0.06 1.89
C LEU A 54 -1.66 0.40 1.40
N LEU A 55 -0.79 -0.60 1.36
CA LEU A 55 0.60 -0.47 0.89
C LEU A 55 0.93 -1.62 -0.04
N VAL A 56 1.61 -1.36 -1.15
CA VAL A 56 2.21 -2.40 -2.00
C VAL A 56 3.70 -2.12 -2.20
N SER A 57 4.52 -3.15 -2.12
CA SER A 57 5.97 -3.07 -2.36
C SER A 57 6.35 -3.80 -3.65
N GLY A 58 7.50 -3.43 -4.21
CA GLY A 58 8.06 -4.14 -5.37
C GLY A 58 7.44 -3.82 -6.72
N LEU A 59 6.54 -2.85 -6.77
CA LEU A 59 5.94 -2.35 -8.01
C LEU A 59 6.41 -0.92 -8.28
N GLU A 60 6.53 -0.61 -9.57
CA GLU A 60 6.69 0.77 -10.05
C GLU A 60 5.44 1.60 -9.70
N ALA A 61 5.59 2.93 -9.67
CA ALA A 61 4.55 3.83 -9.17
C ALA A 61 3.19 3.67 -9.87
N GLU A 62 3.18 3.46 -11.19
CA GLU A 62 1.95 3.38 -12.00
C GLU A 62 1.15 2.08 -11.78
N PRO A 63 1.73 0.86 -11.93
CA PRO A 63 1.01 -0.37 -11.62
C PRO A 63 0.64 -0.47 -10.13
N ALA A 64 1.47 0.08 -9.24
CA ALA A 64 1.14 0.15 -7.82
C ALA A 64 -0.08 1.05 -7.56
N ALA A 65 -0.17 2.20 -8.23
CA ALA A 65 -1.31 3.10 -8.09
C ALA A 65 -2.59 2.44 -8.63
N GLY A 66 -2.56 1.83 -9.81
CA GLY A 66 -3.74 1.15 -10.37
C GLY A 66 -4.30 0.07 -9.44
N LEU A 67 -3.44 -0.83 -8.94
CA LEU A 67 -3.85 -1.87 -7.99
C LEU A 67 -4.47 -1.28 -6.70
N LEU A 68 -3.86 -0.22 -6.17
CA LEU A 68 -4.36 0.41 -4.94
C LEU A 68 -5.64 1.23 -5.18
N ASP A 69 -5.83 1.77 -6.37
CA ASP A 69 -7.04 2.50 -6.77
C ASP A 69 -8.24 1.58 -6.84
N ASP A 70 -8.11 0.42 -7.49
CA ASP A 70 -9.17 -0.60 -7.57
C ASP A 70 -9.63 -1.02 -6.15
N LEU A 71 -8.68 -1.29 -5.26
CA LEU A 71 -8.99 -1.66 -3.87
C LEU A 71 -9.56 -0.48 -3.06
N ALA A 72 -9.16 0.74 -3.36
CA ALA A 72 -9.67 1.94 -2.71
C ALA A 72 -11.12 2.21 -3.11
N GLU A 73 -11.50 1.98 -4.37
CA GLU A 73 -12.88 2.05 -4.86
C GLU A 73 -13.76 1.02 -4.13
N ASP A 74 -13.29 -0.22 -3.97
CA ASP A 74 -14.00 -1.24 -3.19
C ASP A 74 -14.21 -0.82 -1.74
N VAL A 75 -13.18 -0.25 -1.10
CA VAL A 75 -13.25 0.26 0.28
C VAL A 75 -14.25 1.42 0.38
N GLN A 76 -14.25 2.34 -0.59
CA GLN A 76 -15.24 3.41 -0.67
C GLN A 76 -16.66 2.86 -0.83
N GLY A 77 -16.81 1.77 -1.59
CA GLY A 77 -18.05 1.01 -1.74
C GLY A 77 -18.53 0.30 -0.46
N GLY A 78 -17.72 0.29 0.60
CA GLY A 78 -18.04 -0.26 1.90
C GLY A 78 -17.34 -1.59 2.21
N LEU A 79 -16.46 -2.09 1.33
CA LEU A 79 -15.63 -3.24 1.65
C LEU A 79 -14.66 -2.89 2.78
N ARG A 80 -14.50 -3.80 3.74
CA ARG A 80 -13.53 -3.63 4.82
C ARG A 80 -12.52 -4.77 4.78
N LEU A 81 -11.37 -4.48 4.16
CA LEU A 81 -10.22 -5.40 4.12
C LEU A 81 -9.60 -5.56 5.52
N ALA A 82 -9.16 -6.78 5.81
CA ALA A 82 -8.52 -7.19 7.05
C ALA A 82 -7.26 -8.03 6.79
N GLU A 83 -6.45 -8.20 7.83
CA GLU A 83 -5.30 -9.10 7.79
C GLU A 83 -5.73 -10.54 7.46
N GLY A 84 -5.05 -11.17 6.51
CA GLY A 84 -5.30 -12.54 6.09
C GLY A 84 -6.30 -12.67 4.95
N ASP A 85 -7.01 -11.60 4.61
CA ASP A 85 -7.91 -11.59 3.44
C ASP A 85 -7.14 -12.00 2.19
N ARG A 86 -7.79 -12.81 1.36
CA ARG A 86 -7.26 -13.21 0.06
C ARG A 86 -8.21 -12.72 -1.02
N LEU A 87 -7.66 -11.98 -1.97
CA LEU A 87 -8.41 -11.47 -3.11
C LEU A 87 -7.99 -12.26 -4.36
N GLY A 88 -8.98 -12.65 -5.15
CA GLY A 88 -8.82 -13.54 -6.29
C GLY A 88 -8.62 -12.81 -7.62
N GLU A 89 -8.77 -13.58 -8.71
CA GLU A 89 -8.61 -13.14 -10.10
C GLU A 89 -9.54 -11.96 -10.48
N GLU A 90 -10.61 -11.76 -9.72
CA GLU A 90 -11.58 -10.68 -9.90
C GLU A 90 -10.96 -9.30 -9.66
N CYS A 91 -9.99 -9.22 -8.75
CA CYS A 91 -9.24 -7.99 -8.45
C CYS A 91 -7.95 -7.90 -9.28
N CYS A 92 -7.32 -9.03 -9.60
CA CYS A 92 -6.12 -9.06 -10.43
C CYS A 92 -6.05 -10.37 -11.24
N PRO A 93 -6.36 -10.37 -12.55
CA PRO A 93 -6.54 -11.61 -13.32
C PRO A 93 -5.32 -12.52 -13.41
N ALA A 94 -4.12 -12.00 -13.14
CA ALA A 94 -2.86 -12.75 -13.22
C ALA A 94 -2.26 -13.12 -11.86
N HIS A 95 -2.76 -12.53 -10.77
CA HIS A 95 -2.11 -12.63 -9.46
C HIS A 95 -3.13 -12.79 -8.34
N GLN A 96 -2.86 -13.70 -7.41
CA GLN A 96 -3.59 -13.75 -6.15
C GLN A 96 -3.03 -12.69 -5.21
N LEU A 97 -3.90 -12.06 -4.42
CA LEU A 97 -3.51 -11.07 -3.43
C LEU A 97 -3.76 -11.60 -2.01
N GLN A 98 -2.88 -11.26 -1.07
CA GLN A 98 -3.07 -11.48 0.35
C GLN A 98 -2.77 -10.20 1.12
N LEU A 99 -3.64 -9.87 2.08
CA LEU A 99 -3.47 -8.73 2.95
C LEU A 99 -2.65 -9.14 4.19
N VAL A 100 -1.56 -8.43 4.44
CA VAL A 100 -0.66 -8.67 5.57
C VAL A 100 -0.57 -7.41 6.42
N GLU A 101 -0.76 -7.50 7.73
CA GLU A 101 -0.61 -6.35 8.62
C GLU A 101 0.84 -5.84 8.57
N VAL A 102 1.00 -4.52 8.43
CA VAL A 102 2.31 -3.87 8.46
C VAL A 102 2.77 -3.71 9.91
N GLU A 103 3.88 -4.35 10.29
CA GLU A 103 4.39 -4.34 11.67
C GLU A 103 4.80 -2.94 12.17
N ASP A 104 5.26 -2.06 11.28
CA ASP A 104 5.55 -0.66 11.63
C ASP A 104 4.83 0.29 10.66
N PRO A 105 3.63 0.77 11.02
CA PRO A 105 2.86 1.64 10.16
C PRO A 105 3.43 3.06 10.04
N ARG A 106 4.49 3.42 10.81
CA ARG A 106 5.17 4.73 10.69
C ARG A 106 5.86 4.93 9.34
N ARG A 107 6.02 3.85 8.57
CA ARG A 107 6.50 3.90 7.17
C ARG A 107 5.58 4.74 6.28
N LEU A 108 4.28 4.80 6.59
CA LEU A 108 3.30 5.61 5.87
C LEU A 108 3.29 7.05 6.40
N ALA A 109 4.44 7.72 6.32
CA ALA A 109 4.70 8.98 7.02
C ALA A 109 3.63 10.05 6.81
N GLN A 110 3.13 10.22 5.58
CA GLN A 110 2.10 11.23 5.28
C GLN A 110 0.73 10.85 5.87
N ALA A 111 0.35 9.58 5.84
CA ALA A 111 -0.88 9.12 6.48
C ALA A 111 -0.82 9.33 8.00
N GLN A 112 0.30 8.99 8.63
CA GLN A 112 0.50 9.27 10.05
C GLN A 112 0.40 10.77 10.34
N GLN A 113 1.03 11.62 9.54
CA GLN A 113 1.01 13.06 9.77
C GLN A 113 -0.38 13.69 9.57
N ILE A 114 -1.22 13.11 8.73
CA ILE A 114 -2.56 13.63 8.45
C ILE A 114 -3.60 13.10 9.44
N TYR A 115 -3.53 11.81 9.82
CA TYR A 115 -4.60 11.13 10.54
C TYR A 115 -4.21 10.53 11.90
N ALA A 116 -2.91 10.39 12.23
CA ALA A 116 -2.55 9.91 13.56
C ALA A 116 -3.00 10.92 14.63
N SER A 117 -3.40 10.40 15.79
CA SER A 117 -3.91 11.22 16.90
C SER A 117 -3.44 10.67 18.23
N SER A 118 -3.89 11.28 19.33
CA SER A 118 -3.65 10.72 20.67
C SER A 118 -4.26 9.33 20.87
N ALA A 119 -5.20 8.92 20.01
CA ALA A 119 -5.81 7.60 20.05
C ALA A 119 -4.93 6.49 19.46
N GLY A 120 -3.91 6.84 18.66
CA GLY A 120 -3.01 5.86 18.07
C GLY A 120 -2.48 6.24 16.68
N LEU A 121 -1.63 5.36 16.15
CA LEU A 121 -1.13 5.40 14.78
C LEU A 121 -2.21 4.90 13.81
N VAL A 122 -2.12 5.34 12.57
CA VAL A 122 -2.96 4.83 11.47
C VAL A 122 -2.46 3.43 11.12
N PRO A 123 -3.29 2.37 11.22
CA PRO A 123 -2.88 1.02 10.85
C PRO A 123 -2.70 0.91 9.32
N ALA A 124 -1.95 -0.10 8.89
CA ALA A 124 -1.75 -0.35 7.46
C ALA A 124 -1.77 -1.84 7.13
N LEU A 125 -2.31 -2.16 5.96
CA LEU A 125 -2.28 -3.50 5.36
C LEU A 125 -1.41 -3.47 4.11
N GLN A 126 -0.45 -4.37 4.04
CA GLN A 126 0.31 -4.62 2.83
C GLN A 126 -0.48 -5.57 1.92
N VAL A 127 -0.70 -5.13 0.68
CA VAL A 127 -1.18 -5.95 -0.42
C VAL A 127 0.01 -6.73 -0.98
N VAL A 128 0.03 -8.03 -0.74
CA VAL A 128 1.05 -8.94 -1.27
C VAL A 128 0.48 -9.69 -2.47
N TYR A 129 1.13 -9.68 -3.62
CA TYR A 129 0.76 -10.43 -4.82
C TYR A 129 1.62 -11.69 -5.06
N THR A 130 1.10 -12.65 -5.82
CA THR A 130 1.85 -13.81 -6.33
C THR A 130 2.59 -13.50 -7.64
N ASP A 131 3.58 -14.31 -8.03
CA ASP A 131 4.19 -14.20 -9.36
C ASP A 131 3.29 -14.81 -10.45
N ASP A 132 3.72 -14.75 -11.72
CA ASP A 132 3.00 -15.32 -12.87
C ASP A 132 2.75 -16.84 -12.77
N ARG A 133 3.37 -17.53 -11.80
CA ARG A 133 3.18 -18.96 -11.53
C ARG A 133 2.38 -19.21 -10.26
N GLY A 134 1.77 -18.18 -9.68
CA GLY A 134 0.93 -18.27 -8.49
C GLY A 134 1.72 -18.53 -7.20
N ARG A 135 3.03 -18.28 -7.18
CA ARG A 135 3.86 -18.48 -5.98
C ARG A 135 3.89 -17.20 -5.16
N TRP A 136 4.01 -17.32 -3.84
CA TRP A 136 4.14 -16.18 -2.93
C TRP A 136 5.60 -15.75 -2.72
N PRO A 137 5.87 -14.49 -2.31
CA PRO A 137 7.23 -14.01 -2.03
C PRO A 137 7.97 -14.77 -0.93
N TRP A 138 7.24 -15.46 -0.05
CA TRP A 138 7.80 -16.31 1.01
C TRP A 138 8.02 -17.76 0.60
N GLU A 139 7.66 -18.15 -0.62
CA GLU A 139 7.94 -19.47 -1.13
C GLU A 139 9.38 -19.58 -1.67
N PRO A 140 10.11 -20.67 -1.37
CA PRO A 140 11.48 -20.85 -1.86
C PRO A 140 11.62 -20.79 -3.40
N ALA A 141 10.55 -21.08 -4.13
CA ALA A 141 10.52 -21.15 -5.59
C ALA A 141 10.26 -19.79 -6.28
N TRP A 142 10.06 -18.71 -5.51
CA TRP A 142 9.93 -17.36 -6.05
C TRP A 142 11.26 -16.91 -6.67
N ALA A 143 11.27 -16.81 -8.00
CA ALA A 143 12.49 -16.75 -8.81
C ALA A 143 13.41 -15.55 -8.53
N ALA A 144 12.90 -14.49 -7.90
CA ALA A 144 13.63 -13.25 -7.61
C ALA A 144 13.89 -13.01 -6.10
N GLY A 145 13.55 -13.97 -5.24
CA GLY A 145 13.64 -13.86 -3.77
C GLY A 145 12.77 -12.78 -3.12
N HIS A 146 12.84 -12.73 -1.77
CA HIS A 146 12.20 -11.73 -0.90
C HIS A 146 12.61 -10.26 -1.19
N TRP A 147 13.58 -10.03 -2.08
CA TRP A 147 14.17 -8.72 -2.37
C TRP A 147 13.34 -7.89 -3.34
N CYS A 148 12.61 -8.52 -4.26
CA CYS A 148 11.75 -7.80 -5.20
C CYS A 148 10.48 -7.30 -4.54
N GLN A 149 9.98 -8.01 -3.54
CA GLN A 149 8.78 -7.62 -2.79
C GLN A 149 8.99 -7.92 -1.29
N PRO A 150 9.64 -7.01 -0.55
CA PRO A 150 9.77 -7.14 0.88
C PRO A 150 8.39 -7.17 1.54
N VAL A 151 8.17 -8.15 2.42
CA VAL A 151 6.97 -8.25 3.25
C VAL A 151 7.28 -7.57 4.58
N PHE A 152 6.53 -6.52 4.91
CA PHE A 152 6.73 -5.65 6.07
C PHE A 152 5.98 -6.10 7.32
N GLY A 153 5.55 -7.36 7.33
CA GLY A 153 4.90 -8.01 8.47
C GLY A 153 4.90 -9.52 8.35
N ARG A 154 3.92 -10.16 8.98
CA ARG A 154 3.88 -11.62 9.11
C ARG A 154 2.86 -12.22 8.13
N PRO A 155 3.30 -12.87 7.04
CA PRO A 155 2.36 -13.44 6.10
C PRO A 155 1.63 -14.64 6.69
N GLN A 156 0.35 -14.77 6.34
CA GLN A 156 -0.45 -15.93 6.71
C GLN A 156 -0.21 -17.04 5.70
N ARG A 157 0.71 -17.94 6.07
CA ARG A 157 1.05 -19.10 5.26
C ARG A 157 -0.14 -20.07 5.24
N PRO A 158 -0.49 -20.63 4.08
CA PRO A 158 -1.42 -21.76 4.02
C PRO A 158 -0.90 -22.97 4.81
#